data_AF-A0A5C8JZG3-F1
#
_entry.id   AF-A0A5C8JZG3-F1
#
_cell.length_a   1.000
_cell.length_b   1.000
_cell.length_c   1.000
_cell.angle_alpha   90.00
_cell.angle_beta   90.00
_cell.angle_gamma   90.00
#
_symmetry.space_group_name_H-M   'P 1'
#
loop_
_entity.id
_entity.type
_entity.pdbx_description
1 polymer ?
#
loop_
_entity_poly.entity_id
_entity_poly.type
_entity_poly.pdbx_seq_one_letter_code
_entity_poly.pdbx_strand_id
1 'polypeptide(L)'
;MTVVNPGTQSTRLPADSVMLQMQATGGSGSYTWSATDLPPGLTIDTTTGLITGTPSIGIYNVTVTAVGGGQASTTFTWRVRREAICPRC
;
A
#
# COMPACT_ATOMS: atom_id res chain seq x y z
N MET A 1 2.87 18.60 6.61
CA MET A 1 2.97 17.13 6.58
C MET A 1 2.66 16.64 5.19
N THR A 2 3.27 15.54 4.78
CA THR A 2 3.16 14.99 3.42
C THR A 2 3.28 13.48 3.48
N VAL A 3 2.43 12.77 2.76
CA VAL A 3 2.59 11.33 2.54
C VAL A 3 3.47 11.12 1.33
N VAL A 4 4.54 10.37 1.48
CA VAL A 4 5.42 9.96 0.39
C VAL A 4 4.64 8.97 -0.47
N ASN A 5 4.48 9.30 -1.76
CA ASN A 5 3.86 8.38 -2.69
C ASN A 5 4.82 7.20 -2.94
N PRO A 6 4.40 5.94 -2.70
CA PRO A 6 5.25 4.76 -2.92
C PRO A 6 5.47 4.45 -4.41
N GLY A 7 4.93 5.27 -5.33
CA GLY A 7 4.86 4.97 -6.74
C GLY A 7 3.87 3.85 -7.05
N THR A 8 3.76 3.49 -8.32
CA THR A 8 2.93 2.37 -8.76
C THR A 8 3.49 1.06 -8.24
N GLN A 9 2.68 0.32 -7.48
CA GLN A 9 3.05 -0.97 -6.91
C GLN A 9 2.64 -2.11 -7.83
N SER A 10 3.49 -3.14 -7.90
CA SER A 10 3.24 -4.31 -8.74
C SER A 10 3.62 -5.59 -8.01
N THR A 11 2.63 -6.39 -7.64
CA THR A 11 2.82 -7.69 -7.01
C THR A 11 2.62 -8.79 -8.03
N ARG A 12 3.49 -9.80 -7.97
CA ARG A 12 3.38 -11.03 -8.76
C ARG A 12 3.01 -12.20 -7.84
N LEU A 13 1.99 -12.98 -8.19
CA LEU A 13 1.62 -14.19 -7.46
C LEU A 13 2.29 -15.44 -8.05
N PRO A 14 2.67 -16.43 -7.23
CA PRO A 14 2.36 -16.55 -5.80
C PRO A 14 3.31 -15.68 -4.95
N ALA A 15 2.74 -14.69 -4.26
CA ALA A 15 3.43 -13.96 -3.21
C ALA A 15 2.79 -14.42 -1.90
N ASP A 16 3.57 -15.09 -1.05
CA ASP A 16 3.10 -15.58 0.24
C ASP A 16 2.71 -14.43 1.19
N SER A 17 3.28 -13.25 0.97
CA SER A 17 2.84 -12.00 1.60
C SER A 17 3.42 -10.80 0.85
N VAL A 18 2.73 -9.66 0.94
CA VAL A 18 3.31 -8.36 0.56
C VAL A 18 3.51 -7.52 1.81
N MET A 19 4.60 -6.77 1.84
CA MET A 19 4.91 -5.77 2.84
C MET A 19 5.22 -4.45 2.13
N LEU A 20 4.41 -3.44 2.38
CA LEU A 20 4.61 -2.12 1.79
C LEU A 20 4.55 -1.07 2.89
N GLN A 21 5.69 -0.44 3.17
CA GLN A 21 5.79 0.58 4.20
C GLN A 21 5.47 1.95 3.62
N MET A 22 4.41 2.57 4.12
CA MET A 22 4.12 3.97 3.84
C MET A 22 5.00 4.87 4.69
N GLN A 23 5.47 5.97 4.10
CA GLN A 23 6.25 6.97 4.81
C GLN A 23 5.51 8.31 4.74
N ALA A 24 5.40 8.99 5.87
CA ALA A 24 4.92 10.36 5.95
C ALA A 24 5.96 11.20 6.68
N THR A 25 6.11 12.44 6.23
CA THR A 25 7.04 13.41 6.79
C THR A 25 6.28 14.65 7.25
N GLY A 26 6.70 15.16 8.42
CA GLY A 26 6.09 16.31 9.08
C GLY A 26 4.83 15.96 9.87
N GLY A 27 4.52 16.80 10.86
CA GLY A 27 3.52 16.50 11.89
C GLY A 27 4.16 16.43 13.27
N SER A 28 3.38 16.70 14.31
CA SER A 28 3.81 16.62 15.70
C SER A 28 2.86 15.70 16.45
N GLY A 29 3.30 14.48 16.75
CA GLY A 29 2.51 13.48 17.48
C GLY A 29 2.46 12.11 16.78
N SER A 30 1.52 11.27 17.21
CA SER A 30 1.26 9.95 16.64
C SER A 30 0.61 10.05 15.26
N TYR A 31 1.11 9.29 14.29
CA TYR A 31 0.51 9.21 12.96
C TYR A 31 -0.60 8.14 12.93
N THR A 32 -1.75 8.51 12.40
CA THR A 32 -2.86 7.60 12.12
C THR A 32 -2.96 7.41 10.61
N TRP A 33 -2.82 6.17 10.16
CA TRP A 33 -2.88 5.76 8.76
C TRP A 33 -4.20 5.09 8.46
N SER A 34 -4.77 5.39 7.29
CA SER A 34 -5.96 4.73 6.76
C SER A 34 -5.75 4.50 5.26
N ALA A 35 -6.28 3.39 4.76
CA ALA A 35 -6.19 3.07 3.34
C ALA A 35 -7.56 2.60 2.83
N THR A 36 -7.99 3.16 1.70
CA THR A 36 -9.20 2.73 0.98
C THR A 36 -8.82 2.03 -0.31
N ASP A 37 -9.74 1.21 -0.82
CA ASP A 37 -9.58 0.48 -2.09
C ASP A 37 -8.35 -0.46 -2.11
N LEU A 38 -7.94 -0.94 -0.94
CA LEU A 38 -6.91 -1.96 -0.82
C LEU A 38 -7.37 -3.28 -1.48
N PRO A 39 -6.47 -3.99 -2.18
CA PRO A 39 -6.71 -5.36 -2.58
C PRO A 39 -7.25 -6.21 -1.42
N PRO A 40 -8.28 -7.06 -1.63
CA PRO A 40 -8.79 -7.91 -0.58
C PRO A 40 -7.69 -8.87 -0.14
N GLY A 41 -7.53 -8.99 1.19
CA GLY A 41 -6.45 -9.72 1.84
C GLY A 41 -5.26 -8.85 2.26
N LEU A 42 -5.27 -7.53 1.95
CA LEU A 42 -4.34 -6.56 2.53
C LEU A 42 -4.98 -5.76 3.67
N THR A 43 -4.15 -5.43 4.65
CA THR A 43 -4.49 -4.62 5.81
C THR A 43 -3.38 -3.61 6.06
N ILE A 44 -3.73 -2.40 6.49
CA ILE A 44 -2.78 -1.35 6.86
C ILE A 44 -2.71 -1.22 8.38
N ASP A 45 -1.50 -1.20 8.92
CA ASP A 45 -1.26 -0.80 10.31
C ASP A 45 -1.47 0.71 10.46
N THR A 46 -2.46 1.10 11.25
CA THR A 46 -2.84 2.50 11.43
C THR A 46 -1.77 3.32 12.16
N THR A 47 -0.81 2.69 12.84
CA THR A 47 0.25 3.39 13.60
C THR A 47 1.56 3.47 12.85
N THR A 48 1.92 2.42 12.10
CA THR A 48 3.20 2.34 11.37
C THR A 48 3.07 2.65 9.89
N GLY A 49 1.85 2.58 9.33
CA GLY A 49 1.61 2.71 7.89
C GLY A 49 2.08 1.48 7.11
N LEU A 50 2.28 0.35 7.78
CA LEU A 50 2.71 -0.89 7.13
C LEU A 50 1.51 -1.63 6.54
N ILE A 51 1.49 -1.79 5.22
CA ILE A 51 0.48 -2.58 4.52
C ILE A 51 1.00 -4.01 4.40
N THR A 52 0.30 -4.97 5.01
CA THR A 52 0.65 -6.39 4.97
C THR A 52 -0.52 -7.27 4.59
N GLY A 53 -0.19 -8.44 4.04
CA GLY A 53 -1.16 -9.51 3.76
C GLY A 53 -0.98 -10.15 2.39
N THR A 54 -2.00 -10.89 1.95
CA THR A 54 -2.01 -11.62 0.68
C THR A 54 -3.00 -10.97 -0.29
N PRO A 55 -2.54 -10.17 -1.25
CA PRO A 55 -3.44 -9.48 -2.17
C PRO A 55 -4.03 -10.43 -3.22
N SER A 56 -5.30 -10.20 -3.58
CA SER A 56 -5.97 -10.88 -4.69
C SER A 56 -5.61 -10.28 -6.05
N ILE A 57 -5.65 -11.10 -7.11
CA ILE A 57 -5.38 -10.68 -8.50
C ILE A 57 -6.35 -9.56 -8.91
N GLY A 58 -5.82 -8.48 -9.48
CA GLY A 58 -6.60 -7.33 -9.92
C GLY A 58 -5.77 -6.04 -10.00
N ILE A 59 -6.39 -4.98 -10.48
CA ILE A 59 -5.82 -3.63 -10.47
C ILE A 59 -6.64 -2.81 -9.48
N TYR A 60 -5.97 -2.23 -8.49
CA TYR A 60 -6.59 -1.48 -7.40
C TYR A 60 -6.00 -0.08 -7.34
N ASN A 61 -6.82 0.93 -7.07
CA ASN A 61 -6.36 2.32 -6.91
C ASN A 61 -6.41 2.68 -5.43
N VAL A 62 -5.34 2.32 -4.72
CA VAL A 62 -5.27 2.47 -3.27
C VAL A 62 -5.06 3.93 -2.93
N THR A 63 -5.89 4.46 -2.03
CA THR A 63 -5.73 5.80 -1.47
C THR A 63 -5.35 5.68 0.00
N VAL A 64 -4.16 6.16 0.35
CA VAL A 64 -3.65 6.16 1.71
C VAL A 64 -3.72 7.57 2.27
N THR A 65 -4.26 7.70 3.48
CA THR A 65 -4.35 8.94 4.23
C THR A 65 -3.58 8.82 5.53
N ALA A 66 -2.71 9.79 5.81
CA ALA A 66 -2.06 9.94 7.10
C ALA A 66 -2.63 11.16 7.84
N VAL A 67 -2.75 11.07 9.16
CA VAL A 67 -3.22 12.13 10.05
C VAL A 67 -2.28 12.20 11.26
N GLY A 68 -1.65 13.36 11.51
CA GLY A 68 -0.65 13.50 12.57
C GLY A 68 -0.30 14.96 12.89
N GLY A 69 -1.31 15.78 13.21
CA GLY A 69 -1.19 17.24 13.33
C GLY A 69 -1.57 18.02 12.06
N GLY A 70 -2.05 17.31 11.05
CA GLY A 70 -2.68 17.79 9.82
C GLY A 70 -3.26 16.58 9.06
N GLN A 71 -3.66 16.76 7.80
CA GLN A 71 -4.14 15.66 6.93
C GLN A 71 -3.41 15.67 5.58
N ALA A 72 -3.00 14.50 5.10
CA ALA A 72 -2.32 14.33 3.81
C ALA A 72 -2.70 12.96 3.26
N SER A 73 -2.97 12.92 1.96
CA SER A 73 -3.40 11.74 1.26
C SER A 73 -2.57 11.53 0.00
N THR A 74 -2.37 10.28 -0.36
CA THR A 74 -1.70 9.89 -1.59
C THR A 74 -2.47 8.75 -2.24
N THR A 75 -2.55 8.77 -3.56
CA THR A 75 -3.20 7.71 -4.33
C THR A 75 -2.17 7.06 -5.23
N PHE A 76 -2.19 5.73 -5.30
CA PHE A 76 -1.32 4.97 -6.19
C PHE A 76 -2.03 3.75 -6.74
N THR A 77 -1.60 3.31 -7.92
CA THR A 77 -2.13 2.10 -8.52
C THR A 77 -1.33 0.89 -8.04
N TRP A 78 -2.04 -0.12 -7.57
CA TRP A 78 -1.50 -1.42 -7.20
C TRP A 78 -1.97 -2.47 -8.19
N ARG A 79 -1.02 -3.03 -8.95
CA ARG A 79 -1.28 -4.09 -9.92
C ARG A 79 -0.88 -5.44 -9.34
N VAL A 80 -1.85 -6.28 -9.08
CA VAL A 80 -1.65 -7.65 -8.62
C VAL A 80 -1.93 -8.56 -9.80
N ARG A 81 -0.87 -9.14 -10.36
CA ARG A 81 -0.97 -10.10 -11.47
C ARG A 81 -0.44 -11.44 -11.00
N ARG A 82 -0.86 -12.52 -11.65
CA ARG A 82 -0.06 -13.74 -11.55
C ARG A 82 1.29 -13.46 -12.17
N GLU A 83 2.35 -13.99 -11.55
CA GLU A 83 3.61 -14.22 -12.23
C GLU A 83 3.24 -14.93 -13.55
N ALA A 84 3.45 -14.25 -14.67
CA ALA A 84 3.54 -14.94 -15.93
C ALA A 84 4.85 -15.70 -15.83
N ILE A 85 4.79 -16.90 -15.26
CA ILE A 85 5.85 -17.89 -15.39
C ILE A 85 6.05 -18.00 -16.89
N CYS A 86 7.09 -17.37 -17.43
CA CYS A 86 7.54 -17.66 -18.78
C CYS A 86 8.20 -19.03 -18.64
N PRO A 87 7.56 -20.15 -19.04
CA PRO A 87 8.09 -21.46 -18.69
C PRO A 87 9.24 -21.88 -19.60
N ARG A 88 9.61 -21.08 -20.61
CA ARG A 88 10.54 -21.46 -21.68
C ARG A 88 11.21 -20.22 -22.32
N CYS A 89 12.47 -19.98 -21.98
CA CYS A 89 13.45 -19.31 -22.86
C CYS A 89 14.55 -20.33 -23.17
#